data_AF-A0A9D0XSX0-F1
#
_entry.id   AF-A0A9D0XSX0-F1
#
_cell.length_a   1.000
_cell.length_b   1.000
_cell.length_c   1.000
_cell.angle_alpha   90.00
_cell.angle_beta   90.00
_cell.angle_gamma   90.00
#
_symmetry.space_group_name_H-M   'P 1'
#
loop_
_entity.id
_entity.type
_entity.pdbx_description
1 polymer ?
#
loop_
_entity_poly.entity_id
_entity_poly.type
_entity_poly.pdbx_seq_one_letter_code
_entity_poly.pdbx_strand_id
1 'polypeptide(L)'
;KQMLEDIKNHDSQYFKVLKEQDSLETSEIDRTIYATIVAKITSLSKGLFVNEEQFNFIEKLLYKALSVLLEIKSSDQSAIHSRLKYEHPKTLEWIFKDSSKEDVPTLEIRRRRDNNRRYYRYKADMRYHFVRVGSHEKVAELQGDIYSSGIKHFNNVMNAKLDKIVARYTQNIGLALQTSFPEAHRLFMVVLDKLEQLRTVLNGVSVGVLDLNSAINLLQANLQTPLDYQSLNGNVRTEQILMDFEEKLNQLNQYTLKLLKQSTPHKLYEGPVLEKLKIDHDIRGYMEKNKNNASKLLYAFIDLYHYTLLMEKVYNNISSSHYIIVFPEYWSEDYHDISPGGFAFYTEFLVDQNDILELYFRINISTNSEKQYEIIHQKAKVVRVEEQPELEKNLIACEFIICPESSMELINHAIQAQEVKDAFNCGLFLE
;
A
#
# COMPACT_ATOMS: atom_id res chain seq x y z
N LYS A 1 -5.27 29.61 6.10
CA LYS A 1 -6.23 30.74 6.10
C LYS A 1 -6.03 31.65 7.30
N GLN A 2 -6.29 31.20 8.53
CA GLN A 2 -6.09 31.98 9.76
C GLN A 2 -4.69 32.61 9.88
N MET A 3 -3.61 31.86 9.60
CA MET A 3 -2.24 32.43 9.62
C MET A 3 -2.06 33.59 8.63
N LEU A 4 -2.65 33.51 7.43
CA LEU A 4 -2.55 34.56 6.42
C LEU A 4 -3.48 35.75 6.74
N GLU A 5 -4.64 35.50 7.36
CA GLU A 5 -5.56 36.53 7.87
C GLU A 5 -4.96 37.28 9.08
N ASP A 6 -4.38 36.55 10.04
CA ASP A 6 -3.68 37.12 11.20
C ASP A 6 -2.43 37.90 10.79
N ILE A 7 -1.78 37.50 9.69
CA ILE A 7 -0.66 38.21 9.06
C ILE A 7 -1.16 39.48 8.33
N LYS A 8 -2.20 39.38 7.49
CA LYS A 8 -2.76 40.51 6.73
C LYS A 8 -3.36 41.59 7.63
N ASN A 9 -4.03 41.19 8.71
CA ASN A 9 -4.65 42.12 9.66
C ASN A 9 -3.66 42.66 10.69
N HIS A 10 -2.38 42.23 10.59
CA HIS A 10 -1.33 42.49 11.56
C HIS A 10 -1.69 42.04 13.00
N ASP A 11 -2.75 41.26 13.22
CA ASP A 11 -3.38 41.09 14.54
C ASP A 11 -3.00 39.80 15.27
N SER A 12 -1.96 39.10 14.79
CA SER A 12 -1.45 37.92 15.50
C SER A 12 -0.77 38.28 16.82
N GLN A 13 -1.15 37.58 17.88
CA GLN A 13 -0.51 37.62 19.21
C GLN A 13 0.99 37.30 19.18
N TYR A 14 1.47 36.60 18.14
CA TYR A 14 2.89 36.28 17.95
C TYR A 14 3.74 37.48 17.51
N PHE A 15 3.09 38.54 17.03
CA PHE A 15 3.73 39.81 16.70
C PHE A 15 3.54 40.87 17.79
N LYS A 16 2.95 40.55 18.96
CA LYS A 16 2.80 41.52 20.06
C LYS A 16 4.12 42.13 20.51
N VAL A 17 5.16 41.30 20.64
CA VAL A 17 6.53 41.74 20.97
C VAL A 17 7.10 42.69 19.92
N LEU A 18 6.68 42.54 18.66
CA LEU A 18 7.11 43.36 17.52
C LEU A 18 6.26 44.63 17.38
N LYS A 19 4.99 44.63 17.84
CA LYS A 19 4.13 45.82 17.92
C LYS A 19 4.48 46.75 19.09
N GLU A 20 5.04 46.21 20.18
CA GLU A 20 5.43 46.96 21.38
C GLU A 20 6.75 47.74 21.21
N GLN A 21 7.47 47.52 20.11
CA GLN A 21 8.62 48.33 19.71
C GLN A 21 8.17 49.35 18.67
N ASP A 22 8.14 50.64 19.03
CA ASP A 22 7.66 51.80 18.25
C ASP A 22 8.42 52.08 16.92
N SER A 23 9.13 51.11 16.34
CA SER A 23 10.02 51.35 15.20
C SER A 23 10.23 50.17 14.25
N LEU A 24 9.29 49.22 14.13
CA LEU A 24 9.37 48.20 13.06
C LEU A 24 8.68 48.72 11.80
N GLU A 25 9.49 49.05 10.79
CA GLU A 25 8.99 49.36 9.45
C GLU A 25 8.20 48.15 8.90
N THR A 26 7.05 48.40 8.26
CA THR A 26 6.20 47.35 7.63
C THR A 26 7.00 46.41 6.72
N SER A 27 8.09 46.91 6.14
CA SER A 27 9.06 46.18 5.32
C SER A 27 9.73 45.00 6.04
N GLU A 28 10.01 45.10 7.34
CA GLU A 28 10.65 44.05 8.14
C GLU A 28 9.69 42.90 8.48
N ILE A 29 8.41 43.24 8.71
CA ILE A 29 7.33 42.28 8.94
C ILE A 29 7.12 41.44 7.67
N ASP A 30 7.00 42.09 6.52
CA ASP A 30 6.83 41.42 5.22
C ASP A 30 8.02 40.51 4.91
N ARG A 31 9.25 41.00 5.06
CA ARG A 31 10.47 40.17 4.88
C ARG A 31 10.45 38.93 5.79
N THR A 32 10.04 39.07 7.04
CA THR A 32 9.96 37.94 7.99
C THR A 32 8.91 36.91 7.55
N ILE A 33 7.77 37.36 7.03
CA ILE A 33 6.71 36.49 6.51
C ILE A 33 7.22 35.71 5.29
N TYR A 34 7.81 36.40 4.31
CA TYR A 34 8.34 35.75 3.11
C TYR A 34 9.47 34.78 3.42
N ALA A 35 10.36 35.11 4.37
CA ALA A 35 11.39 34.18 4.84
C ALA A 35 10.79 32.91 5.46
N THR A 36 9.69 33.05 6.21
CA THR A 36 8.97 31.92 6.80
C THR A 36 8.30 31.06 5.73
N ILE A 37 7.73 31.67 4.68
CA ILE A 37 7.14 30.96 3.54
C ILE A 37 8.21 30.15 2.81
N VAL A 38 9.35 30.76 2.48
CA VAL A 38 10.49 30.07 1.85
C VAL A 38 10.91 28.89 2.72
N ALA A 39 11.14 29.11 4.02
CA ALA A 39 11.59 28.05 4.90
C ALA A 39 10.59 26.93 5.10
N LYS A 40 9.31 27.24 5.02
CA LYS A 40 8.25 26.24 5.08
C LYS A 40 8.23 25.39 3.82
N ILE A 41 8.24 26.01 2.65
CA ILE A 41 8.18 25.30 1.37
C ILE A 41 9.42 24.42 1.17
N THR A 42 10.61 24.91 1.49
CA THR A 42 11.85 24.12 1.34
C THR A 42 11.99 22.98 2.34
N SER A 43 11.18 22.97 3.41
CA SER A 43 11.12 21.85 4.35
C SER A 43 10.27 20.67 3.86
N LEU A 44 9.54 20.84 2.75
CA LEU A 44 8.76 19.78 2.14
C LEU A 44 9.68 18.76 1.45
N SER A 45 9.35 17.48 1.57
CA SER A 45 10.02 16.44 0.81
C SER A 45 9.79 16.61 -0.69
N LYS A 46 10.76 16.22 -1.52
CA LYS A 46 10.58 16.18 -2.99
C LYS A 46 9.66 15.03 -3.43
N GLY A 47 9.48 14.01 -2.58
CA GLY A 47 8.68 12.81 -2.87
C GLY A 47 7.23 12.86 -2.38
N LEU A 48 6.61 14.04 -2.30
CA LEU A 48 5.25 14.20 -1.78
C LEU A 48 4.17 13.58 -2.68
N PHE A 49 3.09 13.12 -2.05
CA PHE A 49 1.91 12.55 -2.70
C PHE A 49 0.93 13.64 -3.17
N VAL A 50 1.43 14.52 -4.04
CA VAL A 50 0.70 15.68 -4.60
C VAL A 50 0.75 15.65 -6.12
N ASN A 51 -0.24 16.27 -6.76
CA ASN A 51 -0.31 16.33 -8.22
C ASN A 51 0.56 17.46 -8.79
N GLU A 52 0.73 17.48 -10.12
CA GLU A 52 1.56 18.48 -10.81
C GLU A 52 1.06 19.92 -10.59
N GLU A 53 -0.25 20.15 -10.56
CA GLU A 53 -0.83 21.47 -10.32
C GLU A 53 -0.51 22.01 -8.91
N GLN A 54 -0.63 21.15 -7.89
CA GLN A 54 -0.28 21.45 -6.51
C GLN A 54 1.21 21.74 -6.36
N PHE A 55 2.05 20.97 -7.05
CA PHE A 55 3.49 21.20 -7.07
C PHE A 55 3.83 22.55 -7.72
N ASN A 56 3.26 22.83 -8.89
CA ASN A 56 3.43 24.10 -9.60
C ASN A 56 2.95 25.30 -8.77
N PHE A 57 1.90 25.15 -7.96
CA PHE A 57 1.44 26.18 -7.05
C PHE A 57 2.47 26.50 -5.95
N ILE A 58 3.03 25.47 -5.30
CA ILE A 58 4.08 25.66 -4.29
C ILE A 58 5.29 26.34 -4.91
N GLU A 59 5.71 25.88 -6.10
CA GLU A 59 6.86 26.43 -6.81
C GLU A 59 6.66 27.92 -7.13
N LYS A 60 5.50 28.28 -7.68
CA LYS A 60 5.15 29.69 -7.92
C LYS A 60 5.19 30.52 -6.63
N LEU A 61 4.66 30.00 -5.53
CA LEU A 61 4.66 30.69 -4.24
C LEU A 61 6.08 30.89 -3.69
N LEU A 62 6.95 29.89 -3.85
CA LEU A 62 8.37 29.96 -3.50
C LEU A 62 9.08 31.07 -4.27
N TYR A 63 8.94 31.08 -5.60
CA TYR A 63 9.58 32.10 -6.44
C TYR A 63 9.03 33.51 -6.18
N LYS A 64 7.72 33.63 -5.89
CA LYS A 64 7.14 34.90 -5.46
C LYS A 64 7.78 35.38 -4.17
N ALA A 65 7.87 34.53 -3.15
CA ALA A 65 8.49 34.88 -1.88
C ALA A 65 9.98 35.26 -2.02
N LEU A 66 10.73 34.51 -2.83
CA LEU A 66 12.13 34.81 -3.14
C LEU A 66 12.29 36.12 -3.91
N SER A 67 11.40 36.43 -4.86
CA SER A 67 11.45 37.69 -5.61
C SER A 67 11.33 38.91 -4.69
N VAL A 68 10.48 38.82 -3.65
CA VAL A 68 10.33 39.90 -2.66
C VAL A 68 11.57 40.01 -1.78
N LEU A 69 12.09 38.89 -1.28
CA LEU A 69 13.30 38.89 -0.42
C LEU A 69 14.56 39.39 -1.14
N LEU A 70 14.66 39.15 -2.45
CA LEU A 70 15.78 39.56 -3.29
C LEU A 70 15.55 40.90 -4.00
N GLU A 71 14.40 41.54 -3.75
CA GLU A 71 13.99 42.82 -4.36
C GLU A 71 14.02 42.80 -5.91
N ILE A 72 13.67 41.64 -6.50
CA ILE A 72 13.59 41.44 -7.95
C ILE A 72 12.16 41.76 -8.39
N LYS A 73 12.01 42.71 -9.32
CA LYS A 73 10.70 43.17 -9.82
C LYS A 73 9.88 42.10 -10.55
N SER A 74 10.52 41.00 -10.99
CA SER A 74 9.87 39.87 -11.64
C SER A 74 10.06 38.58 -10.83
N SER A 75 9.08 37.70 -10.86
CA SER A 75 9.21 36.32 -10.35
C SER A 75 9.91 35.39 -11.36
N ASP A 76 10.81 35.93 -12.20
CA ASP A 76 11.54 35.16 -13.19
C ASP A 76 12.54 34.21 -12.50
N GLN A 77 12.33 32.91 -12.71
CA GLN A 77 13.12 31.85 -12.09
C GLN A 77 14.61 31.95 -12.44
N SER A 78 14.94 32.33 -13.68
CA SER A 78 16.34 32.45 -14.14
C SER A 78 17.08 33.59 -13.44
N ALA A 79 16.41 34.73 -13.29
CA ALA A 79 16.94 35.89 -12.59
C ALA A 79 17.14 35.62 -11.09
N ILE A 80 16.15 35.00 -10.44
CA ILE A 80 16.22 34.61 -9.02
C ILE A 80 17.35 33.61 -8.79
N HIS A 81 17.44 32.56 -9.62
CA HIS A 81 18.47 31.54 -9.49
C HIS A 81 19.88 32.12 -9.71
N SER A 82 20.05 32.97 -10.73
CA SER A 82 21.32 33.66 -10.98
C SER A 82 21.74 34.51 -9.78
N ARG A 83 20.82 35.31 -9.24
CA ARG A 83 21.09 36.17 -8.07
C ARG A 83 21.46 35.36 -6.83
N LEU A 84 20.71 34.32 -6.51
CA LEU A 84 21.02 33.40 -5.41
C LEU A 84 22.38 32.75 -5.59
N LYS A 85 22.76 32.34 -6.81
CA LYS A 85 24.06 31.73 -7.09
C LYS A 85 25.24 32.67 -6.81
N TYR A 86 25.11 33.95 -7.13
CA TYR A 86 26.20 34.92 -6.99
C TYR A 86 26.23 35.60 -5.61
N GLU A 87 25.07 36.00 -5.09
CA GLU A 87 24.98 36.81 -3.86
C GLU A 87 24.73 35.96 -2.61
N HIS A 88 24.05 34.81 -2.75
CA HIS A 88 23.62 33.99 -1.62
C HIS A 88 23.79 32.47 -1.86
N PRO A 89 25.00 31.98 -2.21
CA PRO A 89 25.20 30.60 -2.65
C PRO A 89 24.83 29.56 -1.58
N LYS A 90 25.01 29.88 -0.30
CA LYS A 90 24.56 29.01 0.82
C LYS A 90 23.04 28.90 0.90
N THR A 91 22.33 30.00 0.62
CA THR A 91 20.87 30.03 0.55
C THR A 91 20.39 29.23 -0.65
N LEU A 92 21.05 29.35 -1.81
CA LEU A 92 20.77 28.52 -2.99
C LEU A 92 20.94 27.03 -2.67
N GLU A 93 22.08 26.65 -2.10
CA GLU A 93 22.39 25.28 -1.71
C GLU A 93 21.36 24.73 -0.71
N TRP A 94 20.93 25.57 0.23
CA TRP A 94 19.92 25.21 1.22
C TRP A 94 18.51 25.05 0.63
N ILE A 95 18.10 25.93 -0.29
CA ILE A 95 16.78 25.89 -0.96
C ILE A 95 16.69 24.69 -1.92
N PHE A 96 17.76 24.42 -2.68
CA PHE A 96 17.74 23.47 -3.79
C PHE A 96 18.50 22.17 -3.51
N LYS A 97 18.74 21.85 -2.22
CA LYS A 97 19.52 20.69 -1.78
C LYS A 97 19.34 19.46 -2.65
N ASP A 98 20.46 18.90 -3.07
CA ASP A 98 20.52 17.52 -3.55
C ASP A 98 20.41 16.61 -2.33
N SER A 99 19.42 15.72 -2.29
CA SER A 99 19.10 14.85 -1.15
C SER A 99 20.19 13.82 -0.82
N SER A 100 21.32 13.87 -1.53
CA SER A 100 22.46 12.95 -1.46
C SER A 100 23.59 13.39 -0.53
N LYS A 101 23.52 14.57 0.11
CA LYS A 101 24.58 15.09 1.00
C LYS A 101 24.15 15.08 2.47
N GLU A 102 24.83 14.26 3.28
CA GLU A 102 24.58 14.02 4.71
C GLU A 102 24.89 15.20 5.65
N ASP A 103 25.53 16.27 5.17
CA ASP A 103 25.88 17.40 6.04
C ASP A 103 24.72 18.37 6.22
N VAL A 104 24.17 18.38 7.44
CA VAL A 104 23.16 19.32 7.89
C VAL A 104 23.83 20.52 8.58
N PRO A 105 23.81 21.74 8.00
CA PRO A 105 23.80 22.93 8.82
C PRO A 105 22.36 23.16 9.31
N THR A 106 22.19 23.21 10.62
CA THR A 106 20.94 23.58 11.28
C THR A 106 20.60 25.04 11.00
N LEU A 107 19.36 25.30 10.61
CA LEU A 107 18.82 26.65 10.56
C LEU A 107 18.68 27.15 12.00
N GLU A 108 19.46 28.16 12.36
CA GLU A 108 19.54 28.73 13.71
C GLU A 108 18.34 29.63 14.02
N ILE A 109 17.12 29.16 13.75
CA ILE A 109 15.90 29.74 14.30
C ILE A 109 14.94 28.59 14.65
N ARG A 110 15.01 28.12 15.90
CA ARG A 110 13.83 27.76 16.71
C ARG A 110 14.23 27.37 18.13
N ARG A 111 13.73 28.10 19.12
CA ARG A 111 13.40 27.49 20.41
C ARG A 111 12.19 26.58 20.18
N ARG A 112 12.29 25.31 20.62
CA ARG A 112 11.25 24.27 20.53
C ARG A 112 9.85 24.67 21.06
N ARG A 113 9.72 25.80 21.77
CA ARG A 113 8.49 26.23 22.46
C ARG A 113 7.48 26.99 21.58
N ASP A 114 7.87 27.50 20.41
CA ASP A 114 6.98 28.34 19.58
C ASP A 114 6.52 27.65 18.28
N ASN A 115 6.56 26.31 18.23
CA ASN A 115 6.09 25.57 17.07
C ASN A 115 4.54 25.54 17.05
N ASN A 116 3.93 26.58 16.49
CA ASN A 116 2.48 26.67 16.27
C ASN A 116 1.89 25.52 15.44
N ARG A 117 2.71 24.63 14.85
CA ARG A 117 2.26 23.33 14.32
C ARG A 117 1.47 22.50 15.34
N ARG A 118 1.66 22.70 16.65
CA ARG A 118 0.83 22.01 17.65
C ARG A 118 -0.65 22.42 17.60
N TYR A 119 -0.96 23.63 17.14
CA TYR A 119 -2.33 24.16 17.09
C TYR A 119 -3.03 23.92 15.74
N TYR A 120 -2.26 23.70 14.67
CA TYR A 120 -2.76 23.33 13.34
C TYR A 120 -2.10 22.02 12.91
N ARG A 121 -2.60 20.90 13.45
CA ARG A 121 -2.15 19.56 13.03
C ARG A 121 -2.94 19.16 11.80
N TYR A 122 -2.24 19.04 10.67
CA TYR A 122 -2.80 18.46 9.46
C TYR A 122 -2.97 16.96 9.67
N LYS A 123 -4.15 16.44 9.30
CA LYS A 123 -4.44 15.01 9.35
C LYS A 123 -4.07 14.41 8.00
N ALA A 124 -3.31 13.32 7.98
CA ALA A 124 -3.11 12.60 6.73
C ALA A 124 -4.47 12.11 6.19
N ASP A 125 -4.66 12.06 4.87
CA ASP A 125 -5.79 11.31 4.28
C ASP A 125 -5.54 9.82 4.50
N MET A 126 -6.07 9.31 5.60
CA MET A 126 -5.88 7.94 6.01
C MET A 126 -7.11 7.40 6.73
N ARG A 127 -7.19 6.06 6.76
CA ARG A 127 -8.10 5.34 7.63
C ARG A 127 -7.31 4.46 8.57
N TYR A 128 -7.88 4.10 9.71
CA TYR A 128 -7.18 3.30 10.71
C TYR A 128 -8.03 2.20 11.32
N HIS A 129 -7.36 1.27 11.98
CA HIS A 129 -7.95 0.28 12.87
C HIS A 129 -6.94 -0.20 13.88
N PHE A 130 -7.43 -0.77 14.97
CA PHE A 130 -6.59 -1.31 16.00
C PHE A 130 -7.15 -2.61 16.56
N VAL A 131 -6.23 -3.47 17.00
CA VAL A 131 -6.50 -4.69 17.72
C VAL A 131 -5.82 -4.60 19.09
N ARG A 132 -6.54 -4.92 20.16
CA ARG A 132 -5.96 -5.04 21.51
C ARG A 132 -5.22 -6.38 21.64
N VAL A 133 -3.93 -6.34 21.96
CA VAL A 133 -3.14 -7.56 22.17
C VAL A 133 -3.40 -8.08 23.59
N GLY A 134 -4.36 -9.00 23.74
CA GLY A 134 -4.57 -9.73 24.99
C GLY A 134 -6.02 -9.98 25.45
N SER A 135 -7.06 -9.58 24.70
CA SER A 135 -8.45 -9.84 25.10
C SER A 135 -8.99 -11.19 24.59
N HIS A 136 -9.74 -11.87 25.45
CA HIS A 136 -10.53 -13.07 25.17
C HIS A 136 -11.77 -12.76 24.30
N GLU A 137 -11.61 -12.03 23.21
CA GLU A 137 -12.70 -11.80 22.26
C GLU A 137 -13.01 -13.10 21.52
N LYS A 138 -14.30 -13.45 21.45
CA LYS A 138 -14.72 -14.66 20.74
C LYS A 138 -14.54 -14.41 19.25
N VAL A 139 -14.05 -15.42 18.52
CA VAL A 139 -13.83 -15.42 17.06
C VAL A 139 -15.01 -14.84 16.24
N ALA A 140 -16.23 -14.82 16.78
CA ALA A 140 -17.42 -14.27 16.14
C ALA A 140 -17.51 -12.73 16.14
N GLU A 141 -16.74 -12.02 16.96
CA GLU A 141 -16.75 -10.54 17.06
C GLU A 141 -15.70 -9.87 16.15
N LEU A 142 -14.86 -10.67 15.49
CA LEU A 142 -13.79 -10.23 14.61
C LEU A 142 -14.19 -10.50 13.15
N GLN A 143 -14.86 -9.52 12.52
CA GLN A 143 -15.27 -9.60 11.10
C GLN A 143 -14.23 -8.90 10.20
N GLY A 144 -13.82 -9.56 9.10
CA GLY A 144 -12.75 -9.10 8.23
C GLY A 144 -12.21 -10.13 7.22
N ASP A 145 -12.18 -9.78 5.93
CA ASP A 145 -11.59 -10.55 4.82
C ASP A 145 -10.14 -10.13 4.49
N ILE A 146 -9.06 -10.83 4.91
CA ILE A 146 -7.69 -10.39 4.56
C ILE A 146 -6.64 -11.49 4.54
N TYR A 147 -5.76 -11.48 3.52
CA TYR A 147 -4.43 -12.03 3.68
C TYR A 147 -3.29 -11.28 2.94
N SER A 148 -2.15 -11.04 3.61
CA SER A 148 -0.85 -10.67 3.01
C SER A 148 0.29 -11.24 3.84
N SER A 149 1.19 -12.00 3.20
CA SER A 149 2.43 -12.51 3.80
C SER A 149 3.54 -11.47 3.96
N GLY A 150 3.27 -10.22 3.55
CA GLY A 150 4.31 -9.21 3.32
C GLY A 150 5.17 -9.52 2.09
N ILE A 151 4.93 -10.64 1.39
CA ILE A 151 5.71 -11.10 0.23
C ILE A 151 4.81 -11.14 -1.00
N LYS A 152 5.15 -10.33 -2.01
CA LYS A 152 4.53 -10.43 -3.35
C LYS A 152 5.07 -11.66 -4.08
N HIS A 153 4.41 -12.80 -3.91
CA HIS A 153 4.76 -14.06 -4.59
C HIS A 153 4.56 -13.98 -6.11
N PHE A 154 3.60 -13.15 -6.56
CA PHE A 154 3.34 -12.85 -7.97
C PHE A 154 3.97 -11.52 -8.39
N ASN A 155 5.30 -11.46 -8.41
CA ASN A 155 6.02 -10.32 -8.98
C ASN A 155 6.00 -10.35 -10.52
N ASN A 156 6.46 -9.27 -11.15
CA ASN A 156 6.50 -9.13 -12.62
C ASN A 156 7.22 -10.30 -13.31
N VAL A 157 8.27 -10.85 -12.68
CA VAL A 157 9.04 -11.98 -13.23
C VAL A 157 8.24 -13.28 -13.17
N MET A 158 7.56 -13.56 -12.05
CA MET A 158 6.70 -14.74 -11.91
C MET A 158 5.50 -14.67 -12.86
N ASN A 159 4.84 -13.51 -12.94
CA ASN A 159 3.72 -13.30 -13.87
C ASN A 159 4.15 -13.51 -15.32
N ALA A 160 5.25 -12.87 -15.76
CA ALA A 160 5.77 -13.08 -17.10
C ALA A 160 6.13 -14.55 -17.40
N LYS A 161 6.60 -15.30 -16.39
CA LYS A 161 6.86 -16.73 -16.53
C LYS A 161 5.57 -17.55 -16.69
N LEU A 162 4.56 -17.28 -15.89
CA LEU A 162 3.25 -17.94 -15.98
C LEU A 162 2.59 -17.64 -17.33
N ASP A 163 2.56 -16.37 -17.74
CA ASP A 163 1.97 -15.94 -19.01
C ASP A 163 2.66 -16.61 -20.20
N LYS A 164 3.99 -16.78 -20.15
CA LYS A 164 4.75 -17.54 -21.15
C LYS A 164 4.35 -19.03 -21.18
N ILE A 165 4.10 -19.64 -20.03
CA ILE A 165 3.63 -21.04 -19.96
C ILE A 165 2.23 -21.16 -20.56
N VAL A 166 1.32 -20.24 -20.23
CA VAL A 166 -0.04 -20.19 -20.80
C VAL A 166 -0.03 -20.06 -22.32
N ALA A 167 0.80 -19.15 -22.84
CA ALA A 167 0.93 -18.95 -24.28
C ALA A 167 1.40 -20.22 -25.00
N ARG A 168 2.41 -20.90 -24.45
CA ARG A 168 2.90 -22.18 -25.02
C ARG A 168 1.88 -23.29 -24.90
N TYR A 169 1.22 -23.42 -23.75
CA TYR A 169 0.17 -24.41 -23.53
C TYR A 169 -0.95 -24.25 -24.56
N THR A 170 -1.49 -23.04 -24.69
CA THR A 170 -2.58 -22.70 -25.60
C THR A 170 -2.20 -22.99 -27.06
N GLN A 171 -0.98 -22.61 -27.45
CA GLN A 171 -0.46 -22.92 -28.79
C GLN A 171 -0.35 -24.44 -29.03
N ASN A 172 0.26 -25.17 -28.09
CA ASN A 172 0.52 -26.60 -28.24
C ASN A 172 -0.77 -27.42 -28.23
N ILE A 173 -1.73 -27.10 -27.36
CA ILE A 173 -3.02 -27.78 -27.30
C ILE A 173 -3.88 -27.44 -28.53
N GLY A 174 -3.81 -26.20 -29.01
CA GLY A 174 -4.47 -25.78 -30.24
C GLY A 174 -3.98 -26.58 -31.44
N LEU A 175 -2.66 -26.66 -31.63
CA LEU A 175 -2.05 -27.47 -32.70
C LEU A 175 -2.36 -28.97 -32.58
N ALA A 176 -2.53 -29.49 -31.36
CA ALA A 176 -2.77 -30.91 -31.15
C ALA A 176 -4.24 -31.31 -31.36
N LEU A 177 -5.19 -30.49 -30.93
CA LEU A 177 -6.58 -30.90 -30.76
C LEU A 177 -7.60 -29.98 -31.44
N GLN A 178 -7.34 -28.69 -31.65
CA GLN A 178 -8.37 -27.72 -32.02
C GLN A 178 -9.14 -28.11 -33.30
N THR A 179 -8.42 -28.57 -34.32
CA THR A 179 -9.02 -28.96 -35.61
C THR A 179 -9.56 -30.39 -35.59
N SER A 180 -8.83 -31.32 -34.99
CA SER A 180 -9.12 -32.76 -35.09
C SER A 180 -10.06 -33.27 -33.98
N PHE A 181 -10.04 -32.63 -32.81
CA PHE A 181 -10.77 -33.02 -31.60
C PHE A 181 -11.23 -31.77 -30.81
N PRO A 182 -12.15 -30.96 -31.38
CA PRO A 182 -12.51 -29.66 -30.83
C PRO A 182 -13.13 -29.72 -29.43
N GLU A 183 -13.92 -30.75 -29.12
CA GLU A 183 -14.50 -30.92 -27.78
C GLU A 183 -13.43 -31.28 -26.73
N ALA A 184 -12.44 -32.11 -27.11
CA ALA A 184 -11.30 -32.38 -26.24
C ALA A 184 -10.49 -31.10 -26.00
N HIS A 185 -10.25 -30.30 -27.07
CA HIS A 185 -9.61 -28.99 -26.92
C HIS A 185 -10.37 -28.09 -25.94
N ARG A 186 -11.70 -28.01 -26.03
CA ARG A 186 -12.53 -27.24 -25.09
C ARG A 186 -12.33 -27.72 -23.65
N LEU A 187 -12.32 -29.04 -23.41
CA LEU A 187 -12.06 -29.61 -22.09
C LEU A 187 -10.72 -29.13 -21.52
N PHE A 188 -9.64 -29.15 -22.30
CA PHE A 188 -8.33 -28.67 -21.88
C PHE A 188 -8.30 -27.16 -21.56
N MET A 189 -9.11 -26.36 -22.25
CA MET A 189 -9.25 -24.93 -21.95
C MET A 189 -10.01 -24.69 -20.66
N VAL A 190 -10.98 -25.54 -20.31
CA VAL A 190 -11.64 -25.51 -18.99
C VAL A 190 -10.64 -25.78 -17.87
N VAL A 191 -9.71 -26.74 -18.05
CA VAL A 191 -8.67 -27.00 -17.05
C VAL A 191 -7.77 -25.78 -16.82
N LEU A 192 -7.39 -25.10 -17.90
CA LEU A 192 -6.60 -23.86 -17.82
C LEU A 192 -7.37 -22.75 -17.10
N ASP A 193 -8.66 -22.58 -17.40
CA ASP A 193 -9.49 -21.57 -16.77
C ASP A 193 -9.57 -21.77 -15.25
N LYS A 194 -9.80 -23.00 -14.79
CA LYS A 194 -9.77 -23.33 -13.35
C LYS A 194 -8.42 -23.00 -12.69
N LEU A 195 -7.31 -23.17 -13.41
CA LEU A 195 -5.97 -22.81 -12.91
C LEU A 195 -5.75 -21.29 -12.84
N GLU A 196 -6.21 -20.53 -13.83
CA GLU A 196 -6.15 -19.05 -13.81
C GLU A 196 -7.03 -18.46 -12.70
N GLN A 197 -8.18 -19.08 -12.43
CA GLN A 197 -9.01 -18.74 -11.28
C GLN A 197 -8.28 -18.97 -9.96
N LEU A 198 -7.60 -20.12 -9.80
CA LEU A 198 -6.75 -20.39 -8.63
C LEU A 198 -5.59 -19.38 -8.52
N ARG A 199 -4.94 -19.03 -9.63
CA ARG A 199 -3.90 -17.98 -9.68
C ARG A 199 -4.45 -16.65 -9.17
N THR A 200 -5.64 -16.26 -9.62
CA THR A 200 -6.29 -15.01 -9.21
C THR A 200 -6.48 -14.96 -7.70
N VAL A 201 -6.98 -16.05 -7.12
CA VAL A 201 -7.19 -16.15 -5.66
C VAL A 201 -5.86 -16.10 -4.91
N LEU A 202 -4.88 -16.95 -5.27
CA LEU A 202 -3.57 -16.97 -4.61
C LEU A 202 -2.82 -15.63 -4.75
N ASN A 203 -3.01 -14.92 -5.87
CA ASN A 203 -2.46 -13.59 -6.05
C ASN A 203 -3.10 -12.59 -5.10
N GLY A 204 -4.44 -12.58 -5.01
CA GLY A 204 -5.17 -11.72 -4.07
C GLY A 204 -4.74 -11.96 -2.62
N VAL A 205 -4.56 -13.23 -2.23
CA VAL A 205 -4.00 -13.64 -0.90
C VAL A 205 -2.56 -13.15 -0.72
N SER A 206 -1.77 -13.02 -1.77
CA SER A 206 -0.38 -12.58 -1.69
C SER A 206 -0.25 -11.06 -1.58
N VAL A 207 -1.14 -10.30 -2.22
CA VAL A 207 -1.05 -8.83 -2.30
C VAL A 207 -2.03 -8.09 -1.39
N GLY A 208 -2.91 -8.80 -0.67
CA GLY A 208 -3.91 -8.19 0.22
C GLY A 208 -5.09 -7.57 -0.51
N VAL A 209 -5.43 -8.06 -1.71
CA VAL A 209 -6.54 -7.56 -2.53
C VAL A 209 -7.39 -8.76 -2.94
N LEU A 210 -8.29 -9.20 -2.07
CA LEU A 210 -9.19 -10.33 -2.30
C LEU A 210 -10.53 -10.10 -1.62
N ASP A 211 -11.62 -10.22 -2.37
CA ASP A 211 -12.97 -10.39 -1.81
C ASP A 211 -13.13 -11.87 -1.42
N LEU A 212 -13.29 -12.17 -0.12
CA LEU A 212 -13.29 -13.54 0.38
C LEU A 212 -14.52 -14.31 -0.07
N ASN A 213 -15.69 -13.68 -0.06
CA ASN A 213 -16.92 -14.34 -0.49
C ASN A 213 -16.84 -14.71 -1.95
N SER A 214 -16.38 -13.78 -2.79
CA SER A 214 -16.14 -14.06 -4.22
C SER A 214 -15.09 -15.15 -4.41
N ALA A 215 -13.98 -15.12 -3.67
CA ALA A 215 -12.93 -16.13 -3.76
C ALA A 215 -13.38 -17.52 -3.29
N ILE A 216 -14.10 -17.60 -2.17
CA ILE A 216 -14.68 -18.84 -1.63
C ILE A 216 -15.66 -19.41 -2.64
N ASN A 217 -16.57 -18.59 -3.19
CA ASN A 217 -17.53 -19.02 -4.19
C ASN A 217 -16.83 -19.53 -5.45
N LEU A 218 -15.78 -18.85 -5.91
CA LEU A 218 -14.98 -19.26 -7.07
C LEU A 218 -14.29 -20.62 -6.84
N LEU A 219 -13.59 -20.80 -5.72
CA LEU A 219 -12.95 -22.07 -5.37
C LEU A 219 -13.97 -23.20 -5.19
N GLN A 220 -15.12 -22.91 -4.57
CA GLN A 220 -16.21 -23.89 -4.42
C GLN A 220 -16.80 -24.29 -5.78
N ALA A 221 -17.02 -23.33 -6.69
CA ALA A 221 -17.50 -23.62 -8.03
C ALA A 221 -16.51 -24.51 -8.81
N ASN A 222 -15.20 -24.26 -8.68
CA ASN A 222 -14.16 -25.09 -9.27
C ASN A 222 -14.18 -26.54 -8.78
N LEU A 223 -14.47 -26.74 -7.48
CA LEU A 223 -14.55 -28.06 -6.85
C LEU A 223 -15.87 -28.78 -7.14
N GLN A 224 -16.97 -28.04 -7.34
CA GLN A 224 -18.31 -28.61 -7.56
C GLN A 224 -18.59 -28.96 -9.02
N THR A 225 -17.81 -28.41 -9.95
CA THR A 225 -18.00 -28.62 -11.40
C THR A 225 -16.93 -29.59 -11.92
N PRO A 226 -17.09 -30.92 -11.82
CA PRO A 226 -16.08 -31.86 -12.30
C PRO A 226 -15.87 -31.72 -13.81
N LEU A 227 -14.69 -32.10 -14.28
CA LEU A 227 -14.38 -32.15 -15.71
C LEU A 227 -15.24 -33.21 -16.41
N ASP A 228 -15.75 -32.87 -17.60
CA ASP A 228 -16.49 -33.79 -18.45
C ASP A 228 -15.53 -34.52 -19.41
N TYR A 229 -15.23 -35.77 -19.08
CA TYR A 229 -14.31 -36.63 -19.81
C TYR A 229 -14.92 -37.26 -21.07
N GLN A 230 -16.20 -37.05 -21.37
CA GLN A 230 -16.87 -37.71 -22.50
C GLN A 230 -16.16 -37.46 -23.84
N SER A 231 -15.55 -36.28 -24.01
CA SER A 231 -14.79 -35.92 -25.21
C SER A 231 -13.48 -36.69 -25.41
N LEU A 232 -13.05 -37.46 -24.40
CA LEU A 232 -11.84 -38.29 -24.44
C LEU A 232 -12.14 -39.79 -24.54
N ASN A 233 -13.42 -40.16 -24.64
CA ASN A 233 -13.85 -41.56 -24.67
C ASN A 233 -13.09 -42.36 -25.76
N GLY A 234 -12.45 -43.45 -25.35
CA GLY A 234 -11.60 -44.28 -26.21
C GLY A 234 -10.10 -43.93 -26.16
N ASN A 235 -9.70 -42.82 -25.53
CA ASN A 235 -8.30 -42.49 -25.25
C ASN A 235 -8.01 -42.53 -23.74
N VAL A 236 -8.01 -43.76 -23.21
CA VAL A 236 -7.83 -44.08 -21.78
C VAL A 236 -6.60 -43.41 -21.18
N ARG A 237 -5.52 -43.26 -21.95
CA ARG A 237 -4.28 -42.66 -21.44
C ARG A 237 -4.39 -41.15 -21.23
N THR A 238 -4.95 -40.43 -22.20
CA THR A 238 -5.14 -38.97 -22.09
C THR A 238 -6.16 -38.64 -21.01
N GLU A 239 -7.23 -39.43 -20.93
CA GLU A 239 -8.23 -39.35 -19.87
C GLU A 239 -7.60 -39.52 -18.49
N GLN A 240 -6.83 -40.60 -18.27
CA GLN A 240 -6.16 -40.85 -16.99
C GLN A 240 -5.19 -39.72 -16.61
N ILE A 241 -4.43 -39.18 -17.55
CA ILE A 241 -3.51 -38.05 -17.29
C ILE A 241 -4.30 -36.83 -16.81
N LEU A 242 -5.42 -36.52 -17.46
CA LEU A 242 -6.26 -35.39 -17.07
C LEU A 242 -6.96 -35.60 -15.73
N MET A 243 -7.38 -36.83 -15.43
CA MET A 243 -7.89 -37.18 -14.09
C MET A 243 -6.84 -36.95 -13.01
N ASP A 244 -5.59 -37.39 -13.24
CA ASP A 244 -4.50 -37.19 -12.28
C ASP A 244 -4.18 -35.68 -12.10
N PHE A 245 -4.35 -34.86 -13.15
CA PHE A 245 -4.26 -33.41 -13.06
C PHE A 245 -5.42 -32.77 -12.30
N GLU A 246 -6.66 -33.20 -12.56
CA GLU A 246 -7.85 -32.72 -11.85
C GLU A 246 -7.73 -33.01 -10.36
N GLU A 247 -7.23 -34.18 -9.99
CA GLU A 247 -6.97 -34.54 -8.59
C GLU A 247 -6.00 -33.55 -7.93
N LYS A 248 -4.90 -33.21 -8.61
CA LYS A 248 -3.91 -32.23 -8.10
C LYS A 248 -4.49 -30.82 -7.99
N LEU A 249 -5.26 -30.40 -8.99
CA LEU A 249 -5.94 -29.11 -9.00
C LEU A 249 -7.00 -29.02 -7.88
N ASN A 250 -7.75 -30.10 -7.67
CA ASN A 250 -8.74 -30.19 -6.60
C ASN A 250 -8.07 -30.16 -5.23
N GLN A 251 -6.94 -30.85 -5.06
CA GLN A 251 -6.14 -30.76 -3.85
C GLN A 251 -5.75 -29.30 -3.57
N LEU A 252 -5.17 -28.60 -4.54
CA LEU A 252 -4.81 -27.19 -4.42
C LEU A 252 -6.00 -26.28 -4.06
N ASN A 253 -7.13 -26.43 -4.77
CA ASN A 253 -8.34 -25.64 -4.52
C ASN A 253 -8.90 -25.93 -3.11
N GLN A 254 -8.96 -27.19 -2.68
CA GLN A 254 -9.46 -27.57 -1.36
C GLN A 254 -8.59 -26.99 -0.24
N TYR A 255 -7.27 -27.07 -0.38
CA TYR A 255 -6.36 -26.55 0.63
C TYR A 255 -6.33 -25.03 0.66
N THR A 256 -6.41 -24.38 -0.50
CA THR A 256 -6.58 -22.91 -0.57
C THR A 256 -7.90 -22.50 0.07
N LEU A 257 -8.99 -23.23 -0.19
CA LEU A 257 -10.29 -22.98 0.43
C LEU A 257 -10.27 -23.19 1.95
N LYS A 258 -9.60 -24.24 2.44
CA LYS A 258 -9.38 -24.45 3.87
C LYS A 258 -8.57 -23.33 4.47
N LEU A 259 -7.50 -22.91 3.80
CA LEU A 259 -6.67 -21.78 4.22
C LEU A 259 -7.53 -20.51 4.35
N LEU A 260 -8.38 -20.20 3.37
CA LEU A 260 -9.29 -19.05 3.43
C LEU A 260 -10.34 -19.17 4.55
N LYS A 261 -10.91 -20.36 4.78
CA LYS A 261 -11.99 -20.56 5.77
C LYS A 261 -11.51 -20.70 7.20
N GLN A 262 -10.31 -21.25 7.40
CA GLN A 262 -9.79 -21.62 8.72
C GLN A 262 -8.75 -20.63 9.24
N SER A 263 -8.17 -19.81 8.36
CA SER A 263 -7.32 -18.73 8.83
C SER A 263 -8.19 -17.64 9.45
N THR A 264 -7.77 -17.18 10.63
CA THR A 264 -8.44 -16.14 11.41
C THR A 264 -7.59 -14.88 11.45
N PRO A 265 -8.18 -13.75 11.87
CA PRO A 265 -7.48 -12.52 12.23
C PRO A 265 -6.15 -12.64 12.99
N HIS A 266 -6.01 -13.66 13.83
CA HIS A 266 -4.88 -13.79 14.76
C HIS A 266 -4.06 -15.07 14.56
N LYS A 267 -4.50 -15.96 13.67
CA LYS A 267 -3.86 -17.25 13.44
C LYS A 267 -4.08 -17.71 12.01
N LEU A 268 -2.96 -17.83 11.30
CA LEU A 268 -2.90 -18.44 9.99
C LEU A 268 -3.18 -19.93 10.12
N TYR A 269 -3.99 -20.47 9.21
CA TYR A 269 -4.08 -21.91 9.07
C TYR A 269 -2.77 -22.44 8.50
N GLU A 270 -1.94 -23.03 9.36
CA GLU A 270 -0.76 -23.80 8.96
C GLU A 270 -1.25 -25.02 8.16
N GLY A 271 -1.46 -24.81 6.87
CA GLY A 271 -1.87 -25.85 5.96
C GLY A 271 -0.77 -26.88 5.82
N PRO A 272 -1.12 -28.18 5.71
CA PRO A 272 -0.12 -29.20 5.49
C PRO A 272 0.59 -28.95 4.17
N VAL A 273 1.84 -29.40 4.10
CA VAL A 273 2.55 -29.52 2.81
C VAL A 273 1.72 -30.45 1.93
N LEU A 274 1.42 -30.00 0.71
CA LEU A 274 0.59 -30.78 -0.22
C LEU A 274 1.25 -32.13 -0.52
N GLU A 275 0.43 -33.18 -0.52
CA GLU A 275 0.89 -34.54 -0.83
C GLU A 275 1.36 -34.61 -2.28
N LYS A 276 2.37 -35.44 -2.52
CA LYS A 276 2.79 -35.77 -3.89
C LYS A 276 1.81 -36.78 -4.47
N LEU A 277 1.22 -36.44 -5.61
CA LEU A 277 0.26 -37.26 -6.32
C LEU A 277 0.94 -37.96 -7.51
N LYS A 278 0.22 -38.91 -8.11
CA LYS A 278 0.70 -39.71 -9.24
C LYS A 278 1.28 -38.86 -10.38
N ILE A 279 0.63 -37.73 -10.70
CA ILE A 279 1.10 -36.82 -11.76
C ILE A 279 2.49 -36.22 -11.48
N ASP A 280 2.85 -36.00 -10.21
CA ASP A 280 4.16 -35.49 -9.79
C ASP A 280 5.30 -36.49 -10.09
N HIS A 281 4.97 -37.78 -10.11
CA HIS A 281 5.90 -38.87 -10.44
C HIS A 281 5.95 -39.12 -11.95
N ASP A 282 4.79 -39.16 -12.61
CA ASP A 282 4.66 -39.51 -14.02
C ASP A 282 5.28 -38.47 -14.96
N ILE A 283 5.31 -37.19 -14.54
CA ILE A 283 5.85 -36.11 -15.36
C ILE A 283 7.34 -36.28 -15.68
N ARG A 284 8.14 -36.88 -14.79
CA ARG A 284 9.56 -37.14 -15.07
C ARG A 284 9.69 -38.07 -16.27
N GLY A 285 8.86 -39.12 -16.30
CA GLY A 285 8.77 -40.02 -17.44
C GLY A 285 8.26 -39.33 -18.71
N TYR A 286 7.35 -38.35 -18.59
CA TYR A 286 6.91 -37.55 -19.73
C TYR A 286 8.00 -36.63 -20.28
N MET A 287 8.77 -35.97 -19.41
CA MET A 287 9.91 -35.14 -19.80
C MET A 287 11.01 -35.95 -20.49
N GLU A 288 11.30 -37.16 -19.99
CA GLU A 288 12.25 -38.08 -20.61
C GLU A 288 11.77 -38.58 -21.97
N LYS A 289 10.50 -38.98 -22.08
CA LYS A 289 9.88 -39.38 -23.36
C LYS A 289 9.87 -38.24 -24.38
N ASN A 290 9.69 -37.00 -23.93
CA ASN A 290 9.70 -35.82 -24.80
C ASN A 290 11.06 -35.56 -25.45
N LYS A 291 12.18 -36.00 -24.84
CA LYS A 291 13.51 -35.94 -25.49
C LYS A 291 13.58 -36.81 -26.75
N ASN A 292 12.75 -37.84 -26.83
CA ASN A 292 12.78 -38.86 -27.88
C ASN A 292 11.60 -38.77 -28.84
N ASN A 293 10.45 -38.21 -28.43
CA ASN A 293 9.28 -38.03 -29.30
C ASN A 293 8.43 -36.84 -28.85
N ALA A 294 8.45 -35.77 -29.65
CA ALA A 294 8.02 -34.43 -29.29
C ALA A 294 6.60 -34.10 -29.81
N SER A 295 5.57 -34.80 -29.32
CA SER A 295 4.19 -34.49 -29.70
C SER A 295 3.72 -33.18 -29.02
N LYS A 296 2.95 -32.37 -29.75
CA LYS A 296 2.40 -31.11 -29.22
C LYS A 296 1.50 -31.33 -28.00
N LEU A 297 0.75 -32.43 -27.98
CA LEU A 297 -0.06 -32.83 -26.82
C LEU A 297 0.81 -33.12 -25.58
N LEU A 298 1.96 -33.80 -25.75
CA LEU A 298 2.88 -34.07 -24.65
C LEU A 298 3.51 -32.78 -24.09
N TYR A 299 3.85 -31.82 -24.96
CA TYR A 299 4.31 -30.50 -24.51
C TYR A 299 3.22 -29.75 -23.73
N ALA A 300 1.97 -29.81 -24.17
CA ALA A 300 0.87 -29.19 -23.45
C ALA A 300 0.71 -29.77 -22.03
N PHE A 301 0.81 -31.10 -21.86
CA PHE A 301 0.81 -31.71 -20.52
C PHE A 301 1.97 -31.22 -19.65
N ILE A 302 3.17 -31.05 -20.23
CA ILE A 302 4.34 -30.56 -19.50
C ILE A 302 4.16 -29.09 -19.09
N ASP A 303 3.63 -28.25 -19.98
CA ASP A 303 3.35 -26.84 -19.65
C ASP A 303 2.28 -26.74 -18.54
N LEU A 304 1.21 -27.52 -18.62
CA LEU A 304 0.15 -27.57 -17.60
C LEU A 304 0.69 -27.99 -16.23
N TYR A 305 1.58 -28.99 -16.20
CA TYR A 305 2.26 -29.40 -14.97
C TYR A 305 3.14 -28.30 -14.39
N HIS A 306 3.97 -27.66 -15.21
CA HIS A 306 4.83 -26.59 -14.73
C HIS A 306 4.04 -25.42 -14.16
N TYR A 307 2.88 -25.09 -14.77
CA TYR A 307 1.97 -24.10 -14.22
C TYR A 307 1.49 -24.54 -12.83
N THR A 308 0.92 -25.74 -12.73
CA THR A 308 0.36 -26.29 -11.49
C THR A 308 1.41 -26.33 -10.37
N LEU A 309 2.65 -26.71 -10.69
CA LEU A 309 3.77 -26.75 -9.75
C LEU A 309 4.16 -25.36 -9.23
N LEU A 310 4.10 -24.32 -10.09
CA LEU A 310 4.32 -22.95 -9.64
C LEU A 310 3.23 -22.50 -8.67
N MET A 311 1.96 -22.88 -8.93
CA MET A 311 0.85 -22.59 -8.02
C MET A 311 1.03 -23.31 -6.68
N GLU A 312 1.40 -24.60 -6.70
CA GLU A 312 1.76 -25.36 -5.49
C GLU A 312 2.86 -24.68 -4.69
N LYS A 313 3.92 -24.21 -5.36
CA LYS A 313 5.01 -23.52 -4.69
C LYS A 313 4.54 -22.22 -4.02
N VAL A 314 3.67 -21.47 -4.67
CA VAL A 314 3.11 -20.23 -4.10
C VAL A 314 2.23 -20.56 -2.90
N TYR A 315 1.30 -21.52 -3.04
CA TYR A 315 0.46 -21.97 -1.93
C TYR A 315 1.31 -22.39 -0.72
N ASN A 316 2.31 -23.27 -0.92
CA ASN A 316 3.16 -23.75 0.17
C ASN A 316 3.92 -22.60 0.85
N ASN A 317 4.41 -21.62 0.08
CA ASN A 317 5.05 -20.44 0.66
C ASN A 317 4.07 -19.61 1.50
N ILE A 318 2.86 -19.39 1.00
CA ILE A 318 1.80 -18.67 1.73
C ILE A 318 1.45 -19.43 3.02
N SER A 319 1.20 -20.73 2.94
CA SER A 319 0.80 -21.56 4.08
C SER A 319 1.91 -21.72 5.14
N SER A 320 3.18 -21.62 4.72
CA SER A 320 4.35 -21.64 5.62
C SER A 320 4.74 -20.26 6.16
N SER A 321 4.16 -19.18 5.65
CA SER A 321 4.48 -17.82 6.09
C SER A 321 3.92 -17.60 7.50
N HIS A 322 4.69 -16.90 8.35
CA HIS A 322 4.31 -16.64 9.75
C HIS A 322 3.42 -15.40 9.92
N TYR A 323 3.27 -14.62 8.86
CA TYR A 323 2.50 -13.40 8.86
C TYR A 323 1.42 -13.58 7.83
N ILE A 324 0.17 -13.51 8.26
CA ILE A 324 -0.84 -12.88 7.45
C ILE A 324 -1.35 -11.72 8.29
N ILE A 325 -1.17 -10.52 7.75
CA ILE A 325 -1.72 -9.32 8.36
C ILE A 325 -3.21 -9.28 8.04
N VAL A 326 -4.02 -9.16 9.09
CA VAL A 326 -5.46 -8.99 9.00
C VAL A 326 -5.79 -7.52 9.19
N PHE A 327 -6.36 -6.94 8.15
CA PHE A 327 -6.93 -5.59 8.08
C PHE A 327 -8.46 -5.58 8.21
N PRO A 328 -9.04 -4.85 9.14
CA PRO A 328 -10.49 -4.91 9.38
C PRO A 328 -11.39 -4.74 8.14
N GLU A 329 -12.58 -5.34 8.19
CA GLU A 329 -13.69 -4.94 7.30
C GLU A 329 -14.03 -3.44 7.48
N TYR A 330 -13.85 -2.94 8.70
CA TYR A 330 -14.20 -1.59 9.12
C TYR A 330 -12.96 -0.73 9.35
N TRP A 331 -12.76 0.21 8.45
CA TRP A 331 -11.75 1.25 8.58
C TRP A 331 -12.38 2.48 9.19
N SER A 332 -11.89 2.91 10.35
CA SER A 332 -12.36 4.14 10.97
C SER A 332 -11.83 5.35 10.21
N GLU A 333 -12.75 6.29 9.96
CA GLU A 333 -12.47 7.65 9.50
C GLU A 333 -12.68 8.68 10.61
N ASP A 334 -12.96 8.23 11.84
CA ASP A 334 -13.16 9.10 13.00
C ASP A 334 -11.91 9.95 13.28
N TYR A 335 -12.03 10.86 14.24
CA TYR A 335 -10.90 11.67 14.69
C TYR A 335 -9.66 10.80 14.88
N HIS A 336 -8.61 11.22 14.20
CA HIS A 336 -7.29 10.66 14.32
C HIS A 336 -6.23 11.75 14.20
N ASP A 337 -5.08 11.49 14.80
CA ASP A 337 -3.88 12.31 14.74
C ASP A 337 -2.68 11.38 14.71
N ILE A 338 -1.89 11.44 13.63
CA ILE A 338 -0.75 10.56 13.40
C ILE A 338 0.54 11.37 13.31
N SER A 339 1.62 10.79 13.82
CA SER A 339 2.97 11.30 13.64
C SER A 339 3.94 10.13 13.50
N PRO A 340 5.19 10.35 13.07
CA PRO A 340 6.20 9.29 13.03
C PRO A 340 6.45 8.59 14.38
N GLY A 341 6.11 9.25 15.50
CA GLY A 341 6.33 8.72 16.86
C GLY A 341 5.09 8.15 17.54
N GLY A 342 3.90 8.29 16.97
CA GLY A 342 2.69 7.85 17.66
C GLY A 342 1.40 8.22 16.97
N PHE A 343 0.30 7.77 17.58
CA PHE A 343 -1.04 7.85 17.02
C PHE A 343 -2.06 8.13 18.12
N ALA A 344 -3.04 8.99 17.85
CA ALA A 344 -4.15 9.25 18.75
C ALA A 344 -5.48 9.19 17.99
N PHE A 345 -6.52 8.64 18.62
CA PHE A 345 -7.81 8.39 17.98
C PHE A 345 -8.95 8.25 19.00
N TYR A 346 -10.19 8.43 18.54
CA TYR A 346 -11.37 8.10 19.35
C TYR A 346 -11.77 6.63 19.17
N THR A 347 -12.25 6.02 20.26
CA THR A 347 -12.77 4.66 20.27
C THR A 347 -13.82 4.48 21.38
N GLU A 348 -14.84 3.67 21.10
CA GLU A 348 -15.84 3.23 22.08
C GLU A 348 -15.32 2.05 22.92
N PHE A 349 -14.30 1.35 22.43
CA PHE A 349 -13.68 0.23 23.13
C PHE A 349 -12.90 0.68 24.36
N LEU A 350 -13.00 -0.14 25.41
CA LEU A 350 -12.24 0.03 26.65
C LEU A 350 -10.80 -0.44 26.44
N VAL A 351 -9.87 0.50 26.59
CA VAL A 351 -8.44 0.30 26.46
C VAL A 351 -7.77 0.92 27.68
N ASP A 352 -6.80 0.22 28.26
CA ASP A 352 -6.10 0.65 29.46
C ASP A 352 -4.74 1.27 29.14
N GLN A 353 -4.27 2.14 30.03
CA GLN A 353 -2.90 2.65 29.93
C GLN A 353 -1.89 1.50 30.02
N ASN A 354 -0.87 1.53 29.17
CA ASN A 354 0.13 0.49 28.96
C ASN A 354 -0.33 -0.74 28.16
N ASP A 355 -1.59 -0.81 27.71
CA ASP A 355 -1.98 -1.83 26.74
C ASP A 355 -1.12 -1.72 25.46
N ILE A 356 -0.88 -2.87 24.85
CA ILE A 356 -0.23 -2.94 23.53
C ILE A 356 -1.31 -3.14 22.49
N LEU A 357 -1.32 -2.25 21.50
CA LEU A 357 -2.21 -2.31 20.35
C LEU A 357 -1.41 -2.66 19.10
N GLU A 358 -2.01 -3.46 18.22
CA GLU A 358 -1.60 -3.53 16.83
C GLU A 358 -2.45 -2.53 16.04
N LEU A 359 -1.79 -1.52 15.49
CA LEU A 359 -2.39 -0.43 14.73
C LEU A 359 -2.16 -0.65 13.24
N TYR A 360 -3.21 -0.45 12.48
CA TYR A 360 -3.22 -0.59 11.04
C TYR A 360 -3.67 0.73 10.42
N PHE A 361 -2.91 1.22 9.43
CA PHE A 361 -3.18 2.49 8.75
C PHE A 361 -3.24 2.28 7.26
N ARG A 362 -4.31 2.74 6.63
CA ARG A 362 -4.44 2.81 5.17
C ARG A 362 -4.23 4.26 4.75
N ILE A 363 -3.06 4.57 4.21
CA ILE A 363 -2.64 5.94 3.90
C ILE A 363 -2.75 6.16 2.38
N ASN A 364 -3.39 7.26 1.99
CA ASN A 364 -3.48 7.65 0.59
C ASN A 364 -2.11 8.16 0.09
N ILE A 365 -1.54 7.48 -0.91
CA ILE A 365 -0.25 7.82 -1.53
C ILE A 365 -0.40 8.36 -2.96
N SER A 366 -1.62 8.66 -3.36
CA SER A 366 -1.94 9.06 -4.74
C SER A 366 -1.44 10.46 -5.04
N THR A 367 -0.82 10.60 -6.20
CA THR A 367 -0.48 11.88 -6.83
C THR A 367 -1.54 12.34 -7.82
N ASN A 368 -2.56 11.54 -8.10
CA ASN A 368 -3.63 11.85 -9.05
C ASN A 368 -5.02 11.62 -8.43
N SER A 369 -6.08 11.73 -9.24
CA SER A 369 -7.46 11.53 -8.79
C SER A 369 -7.80 10.09 -8.41
N GLU A 370 -7.04 9.11 -8.89
CA GLU A 370 -7.24 7.70 -8.58
C GLU A 370 -6.61 7.36 -7.23
N LYS A 371 -7.42 6.93 -6.27
CA LYS A 371 -6.92 6.65 -4.92
C LYS A 371 -6.14 5.34 -4.85
N GLN A 372 -4.82 5.44 -4.88
CA GLN A 372 -3.87 4.43 -4.44
C GLN A 372 -3.58 4.56 -2.94
N TYR A 373 -3.58 3.43 -2.26
CA TYR A 373 -3.32 3.35 -0.83
C TYR A 373 -2.13 2.45 -0.54
N GLU A 374 -1.34 2.86 0.43
CA GLU A 374 -0.36 2.01 1.10
C GLU A 374 -0.89 1.64 2.47
N ILE A 375 -0.48 0.47 2.98
CA ILE A 375 -0.90 0.00 4.28
C ILE A 375 0.31 -0.14 5.20
N ILE A 376 0.22 0.48 6.38
CA ILE A 376 1.23 0.43 7.44
C ILE A 376 0.66 -0.36 8.62
N HIS A 377 1.47 -1.23 9.21
CA HIS A 377 1.20 -1.90 10.49
C HIS A 377 2.22 -1.41 11.52
N GLN A 378 1.76 -0.99 12.70
CA GLN A 378 2.62 -0.67 13.84
C GLN A 378 2.11 -1.22 15.16
N LYS A 379 3.04 -1.69 15.99
CA LYS A 379 2.74 -1.94 17.40
C LYS A 379 2.91 -0.66 18.19
N ALA A 380 1.92 -0.35 19.01
CA ALA A 380 1.91 0.87 19.80
C ALA A 380 1.52 0.58 21.24
N LYS A 381 2.16 1.29 22.16
CA LYS A 381 1.83 1.26 23.57
C LYS A 381 0.89 2.42 23.88
N VAL A 382 -0.21 2.14 24.58
CA VAL A 382 -1.14 3.17 25.05
C VAL A 382 -0.46 3.96 26.16
N VAL A 383 -0.29 5.26 25.93
CA VAL A 383 0.36 6.18 26.89
C VAL A 383 -0.66 7.01 27.66
N ARG A 384 -1.84 7.24 27.08
CA ARG A 384 -2.88 8.08 27.68
C ARG A 384 -4.26 7.67 27.20
N VAL A 385 -5.23 7.71 28.12
CA VAL A 385 -6.65 7.47 27.90
C VAL A 385 -7.41 8.64 28.53
N GLU A 386 -8.28 9.30 27.77
CA GLU A 386 -9.11 10.41 28.24
C GLU A 386 -10.56 10.15 27.84
N GLU A 387 -11.46 10.01 28.80
CA GLU A 387 -12.89 9.92 28.54
C GLU A 387 -13.40 11.22 27.92
N GLN A 388 -14.28 11.11 26.93
CA GLN A 388 -14.98 12.22 26.29
C GLN A 388 -16.49 11.99 26.48
N PRO A 389 -17.07 12.44 27.62
CA PRO A 389 -18.46 12.17 27.95
C PRO A 389 -19.45 12.70 26.90
N GLU A 390 -19.13 13.82 26.27
CA GLU A 390 -19.95 14.45 25.22
C GLU A 390 -20.03 13.62 23.94
N LEU A 391 -19.02 12.76 23.70
CA LEU A 391 -18.91 11.93 22.49
C LEU A 391 -19.18 10.45 22.77
N GLU A 392 -19.44 10.07 24.03
CA GLU A 392 -19.54 8.68 24.48
C GLU A 392 -18.37 7.79 24.03
N LYS A 393 -17.17 8.40 23.92
CA LYS A 393 -15.94 7.77 23.40
C LYS A 393 -14.74 8.06 24.30
N ASN A 394 -13.70 7.26 24.15
CA ASN A 394 -12.38 7.48 24.75
C ASN A 394 -11.41 8.04 23.71
N LEU A 395 -10.67 9.09 24.05
CA LEU A 395 -9.47 9.50 23.32
C LEU A 395 -8.29 8.67 23.80
N ILE A 396 -7.74 7.88 22.90
CA ILE A 396 -6.55 7.08 23.15
C ILE A 396 -5.37 7.75 22.47
N ALA A 397 -4.27 7.90 23.19
CA ALA A 397 -2.98 8.26 22.60
C ALA A 397 -1.97 7.14 22.83
N CYS A 398 -1.27 6.79 21.75
CA CYS A 398 -0.32 5.70 21.70
C CYS A 398 1.03 6.19 21.19
N GLU A 399 2.09 5.58 21.70
CA GLU A 399 3.47 5.73 21.22
C GLU A 399 3.86 4.48 20.44
N PHE A 400 4.44 4.63 19.25
CA PHE A 400 4.92 3.49 18.48
C PHE A 400 6.11 2.85 19.18
N ILE A 401 6.09 1.52 19.34
CA ILE A 401 7.18 0.80 20.01
C ILE A 401 8.43 0.81 19.12
N ILE A 402 8.23 0.53 17.82
CA ILE A 402 9.24 0.62 16.76
C ILE A 402 8.52 1.12 15.52
N CYS A 403 9.06 2.15 14.87
CA CYS A 403 8.55 2.67 13.60
C CYS A 403 9.69 2.63 12.57
N PRO A 404 9.65 1.74 11.56
CA PRO A 404 10.69 1.69 10.53
C PRO A 404 10.80 3.01 9.76
N GLU A 405 11.99 3.34 9.28
CA GLU A 405 12.26 4.58 8.55
C GLU A 405 11.33 4.78 7.35
N SER A 406 11.10 3.71 6.56
CA SER A 406 10.15 3.74 5.44
C SER A 406 8.72 4.10 5.86
N SER A 407 8.27 3.65 7.04
CA SER A 407 6.95 4.00 7.58
C SER A 407 6.92 5.44 8.09
N MET A 408 8.00 5.91 8.73
CA MET A 408 8.13 7.29 9.17
C MET A 408 8.09 8.27 7.98
N GLU A 409 8.82 7.96 6.91
CA GLU A 409 8.83 8.73 5.67
C GLU A 409 7.44 8.78 5.05
N LEU A 410 6.75 7.63 4.93
CA LEU A 410 5.41 7.56 4.35
C LEU A 410 4.41 8.40 5.14
N ILE A 411 4.41 8.29 6.48
CA ILE A 411 3.55 9.10 7.35
C ILE A 411 3.87 10.60 7.18
N ASN A 412 5.16 10.97 7.16
CA ASN A 412 5.58 12.36 6.98
C ASN A 412 5.13 12.92 5.62
N HIS A 413 5.32 12.16 4.54
CA HIS A 413 4.92 12.57 3.20
C HIS A 413 3.42 12.73 3.10
N ALA A 414 2.62 11.84 3.72
CA ALA A 414 1.17 11.95 3.71
C ALA A 414 0.66 13.19 4.47
N ILE A 415 1.22 13.48 5.64
CA ILE A 415 0.87 14.69 6.42
C ILE A 415 1.24 15.96 5.63
N GLN A 416 2.46 16.01 5.08
CA GLN A 416 2.92 17.15 4.28
C GLN A 416 2.11 17.31 2.99
N ALA A 417 1.71 16.22 2.34
CA ALA A 417 0.87 16.26 1.15
C ALA A 417 -0.51 16.83 1.47
N GLN A 418 -1.12 16.47 2.60
CA GLN A 418 -2.39 17.06 3.00
C GLN A 418 -2.25 18.57 3.28
N GLU A 419 -1.15 18.96 3.96
CA GLU A 419 -0.83 20.37 4.20
C GLU A 419 -0.77 21.18 2.90
N VAL A 420 -0.17 20.62 1.85
CA VAL A 420 -0.15 21.22 0.51
C VAL A 420 -1.54 21.28 -0.12
N LYS A 421 -2.30 20.18 -0.09
CA LYS A 421 -3.63 20.08 -0.70
C LYS A 421 -4.58 21.13 -0.10
N ASP A 422 -4.58 21.25 1.22
CA ASP A 422 -5.40 22.24 1.92
C ASP A 422 -4.98 23.67 1.58
N ALA A 423 -3.67 23.94 1.49
CA ALA A 423 -3.15 25.24 1.09
C ALA A 423 -3.54 25.61 -0.35
N PHE A 424 -3.43 24.67 -1.28
CA PHE A 424 -3.83 24.83 -2.68
C PHE A 424 -5.33 25.12 -2.80
N ASN A 425 -6.17 24.29 -2.16
CA ASN A 425 -7.61 24.45 -2.16
C ASN A 425 -8.04 25.78 -1.55
N CYS A 426 -7.37 26.25 -0.50
CA CYS A 426 -7.62 27.57 0.08
C CYS A 426 -7.13 28.73 -0.83
N GLY A 427 -6.04 28.53 -1.56
CA GLY A 427 -5.44 29.53 -2.44
C GLY A 427 -6.32 29.88 -3.65
N LEU A 428 -7.06 28.89 -4.17
CA LEU A 428 -8.03 29.07 -5.25
C LEU A 428 -9.21 29.99 -4.88
N PHE A 429 -9.47 30.22 -3.59
CA PHE A 429 -10.48 31.19 -3.14
C PHE A 429 -9.95 32.63 -3.01
N LEU A 430 -8.66 32.85 -3.24
CA LEU A 430 -7.98 34.15 -3.11
C LEU A 430 -7.56 34.74 -4.47
N GLU A 431 -7.70 33.99 -5.56
CA GLU A 431 -7.80 34.51 -6.93
C GLU A 431 -9.27 34.87 -7.22
#